data_AF-A0A967BDK5-F1
#
_entry.id   AF-A0A967BDK5-F1
#
_cell.length_a   1.000
_cell.length_b   1.000
_cell.length_c   1.000
_cell.angle_alpha   90.00
_cell.angle_beta   90.00
_cell.angle_gamma   90.00
#
_symmetry.space_group_name_H-M   'P 1'
#
loop_
_entity.id
_entity.type
_entity.pdbx_description
1 polymer ?
#
loop_
_entity_poly.entity_id
_entity_poly.type
_entity_poly.pdbx_seq_one_letter_code
_entity_poly.pdbx_strand_id
1 'polypeptide(L)'
;MTNEHGERVAVKTHRRVRAWFFEQDHGWYVQCRYGARVIAADGTNNAVFVKSLKDVGDVLAVLLAATKAGELDTAIARAVERKTRTKPGAAKATSNG
;
A
#
# COMPACT_ATOMS: atom_id res chain seq x y z
N MET A 1 -8.21 15.43 17.55
CA MET A 1 -9.15 16.38 18.16
C MET A 1 -8.58 16.71 19.53
N THR A 2 -8.64 17.97 19.97
CA THR A 2 -8.15 18.34 21.30
C THR A 2 -9.36 18.40 22.22
N ASN A 3 -9.33 17.72 23.37
CA ASN A 3 -10.42 17.81 24.35
C ASN A 3 -10.38 19.17 25.06
N GLU A 4 -11.40 19.46 25.86
CA GLU A 4 -11.52 20.72 26.61
C GLU A 4 -10.37 20.95 27.61
N HIS A 5 -9.58 19.92 27.92
CA HIS A 5 -8.40 19.98 28.78
C HIS A 5 -7.08 20.18 28.02
N GLY A 6 -7.12 20.39 26.70
CA GLY A 6 -5.93 20.65 25.90
C GLY A 6 -5.16 19.39 25.46
N GLU A 7 -5.67 18.20 25.75
CA GLU A 7 -5.01 16.94 25.41
C GLU A 7 -5.39 16.48 24.00
N ARG A 8 -4.41 15.98 23.23
CA ARG A 8 -4.68 15.37 21.91
C ARG A 8 -5.34 14.02 22.12
N VAL A 9 -6.64 13.95 21.86
CA VAL A 9 -7.40 12.70 21.92
C VAL A 9 -7.54 12.09 20.53
N ALA A 10 -7.21 10.80 20.45
CA ALA A 10 -7.44 9.97 19.27
C ALA A 10 -8.93 9.60 19.22
N VAL A 11 -9.71 10.31 18.40
CA VAL A 11 -11.14 10.04 18.19
C VAL A 11 -11.28 9.02 17.07
N LYS A 12 -11.96 7.90 17.35
CA LYS A 12 -12.36 6.93 16.33
C LYS A 12 -13.53 7.51 15.54
N THR A 13 -13.27 8.01 14.34
CA THR A 13 -14.30 8.50 13.42
C THR A 13 -14.47 7.54 12.26
N HIS A 14 -15.69 7.37 11.78
CA HIS A 14 -15.96 6.59 10.57
C HIS A 14 -15.40 7.34 9.36
N ARG A 15 -14.38 6.75 8.72
CA ARG A 15 -13.78 7.29 7.50
C ARG A 15 -14.16 6.41 6.32
N ARG A 16 -14.61 7.04 5.23
CA ARG A 16 -14.84 6.33 3.97
C ARG A 16 -13.52 5.75 3.47
N VAL A 17 -13.46 4.43 3.31
CA VAL A 17 -12.30 3.78 2.68
C VAL A 17 -12.31 4.17 1.21
N ARG A 18 -11.20 4.75 0.74
CA ARG A 18 -11.05 5.05 -0.68
C ARG A 18 -10.86 3.74 -1.41
N ALA A 19 -11.70 3.46 -2.40
CA ALA A 19 -11.50 2.33 -3.29
C ALA A 19 -10.11 2.41 -3.94
N TRP A 20 -9.44 1.27 -4.05
CA TRP A 20 -8.14 1.14 -4.71
C TRP A 20 -8.27 0.61 -6.15
N PHE A 21 -9.49 0.65 -6.69
CA PHE A 21 -9.74 0.46 -8.10
C PHE A 21 -10.24 1.76 -8.74
N PHE A 22 -9.84 2.02 -9.97
CA PHE A 22 -10.18 3.23 -10.71
C PHE A 22 -10.32 2.93 -12.20
N GLU A 23 -11.17 3.71 -12.87
CA GLU A 23 -11.36 3.64 -14.30
C GLU A 23 -10.27 4.44 -15.02
N GLN A 24 -9.63 3.83 -16.00
CA GLN A 24 -8.65 4.47 -16.88
C GLN A 24 -8.60 3.70 -18.21
N ASP A 25 -8.37 4.41 -19.32
CA ASP A 25 -8.22 3.83 -20.68
C ASP A 25 -9.37 2.90 -21.09
N HIS A 26 -10.61 3.29 -20.77
CA HIS A 26 -11.83 2.50 -21.01
C HIS A 26 -11.86 1.13 -20.32
N GLY A 27 -11.09 0.96 -19.25
CA GLY A 27 -11.17 -0.19 -18.37
C GLY A 27 -10.93 0.20 -16.92
N TRP A 28 -10.77 -0.81 -16.07
CA TRP A 28 -10.66 -0.68 -14.64
C TRP A 28 -9.36 -1.30 -14.16
N TYR A 29 -8.62 -0.55 -13.36
CA TYR A 29 -7.40 -1.02 -12.72
C TYR A 29 -7.68 -1.29 -11.26
N VAL A 30 -7.33 -2.48 -10.78
CA VAL A 30 -7.45 -2.89 -9.37
C VAL A 30 -6.05 -2.96 -8.78
N GLN A 31 -5.68 -1.99 -7.94
CA GLN A 31 -4.36 -1.98 -7.30
C GLN A 31 -4.34 -2.86 -6.05
N CYS A 32 -3.32 -3.71 -5.96
CA CYS A 32 -3.02 -4.43 -4.73
C CYS A 32 -2.20 -3.53 -3.79
N ARG A 33 -2.75 -3.20 -2.62
CA ARG A 33 -2.06 -2.38 -1.62
C ARG A 33 -2.16 -3.00 -0.24
N TYR A 34 -1.12 -2.78 0.55
CA TYR A 34 -1.08 -3.07 1.97
C TYR A 34 -0.97 -1.76 2.76
N GLY A 35 -2.07 -1.34 3.38
CA GLY A 35 -2.18 -0.03 4.03
C GLY A 35 -1.87 1.11 3.06
N ALA A 36 -0.80 1.87 3.31
CA ALA A 36 -0.36 2.96 2.43
C ALA A 36 0.56 2.50 1.28
N ARG A 37 1.01 1.24 1.28
CA ARG A 37 2.05 0.74 0.36
C ARG A 37 1.43 -0.02 -0.80
N VAL A 38 1.94 0.22 -2.00
CA VAL A 38 1.59 -0.56 -3.20
C VAL A 38 2.45 -1.82 -3.21
N ILE A 39 1.82 -2.97 -3.45
CA ILE A 39 2.53 -4.26 -3.56
C ILE A 39 2.32 -4.83 -4.96
N ALA A 40 3.32 -5.56 -5.45
CA ALA A 40 3.19 -6.26 -6.72
C ALA A 40 2.26 -7.48 -6.52
N ALA A 41 1.21 -7.58 -7.32
CA ALA A 41 0.23 -8.66 -7.25
C ALA A 41 0.80 -9.98 -7.81
N ASP A 42 1.64 -9.90 -8.84
CA ASP A 42 2.29 -11.04 -9.52
C ASP A 42 3.83 -10.98 -9.41
N GLY A 43 4.36 -10.10 -8.57
CA GLY A 43 5.79 -9.83 -8.42
C GLY A 43 6.36 -8.74 -9.33
N THR A 44 5.66 -8.32 -10.39
CA THR A 44 6.10 -7.27 -11.32
C THR A 44 5.08 -6.13 -11.44
N ASN A 45 3.82 -6.47 -11.63
CA ASN A 45 2.72 -5.55 -11.82
C ASN A 45 2.02 -5.26 -10.49
N ASN A 46 1.70 -3.98 -10.28
CA ASN A 46 1.02 -3.50 -9.08
C ASN A 46 -0.50 -3.43 -9.19
N ALA A 47 -1.03 -3.62 -10.41
CA ALA A 47 -2.45 -3.51 -10.69
C ALA A 47 -2.89 -4.60 -11.67
N VAL A 48 -4.12 -5.05 -11.51
CA VAL A 48 -4.81 -5.94 -12.45
C VAL A 48 -5.75 -5.10 -13.30
N PHE A 49 -5.68 -5.22 -14.62
CA PHE A 49 -6.58 -4.53 -15.55
C PHE A 49 -7.75 -5.43 -15.93
N VAL A 50 -8.97 -4.86 -15.91
CA VAL A 50 -10.19 -5.51 -16.39
C VAL A 50 -10.99 -4.56 -17.27
N LYS A 51 -11.81 -5.11 -18.18
CA LYS A 51 -12.57 -4.29 -19.14
C LYS A 51 -13.85 -3.70 -18.55
N SER A 52 -14.43 -4.36 -17.54
CA SER A 52 -15.71 -3.98 -16.95
C SER A 52 -15.61 -3.86 -15.43
N LEU A 53 -16.42 -2.96 -14.86
CA LEU A 53 -16.58 -2.83 -13.41
C LEU A 53 -17.07 -4.14 -12.76
N LYS A 54 -17.84 -4.96 -13.49
CA LYS A 54 -18.34 -6.25 -12.96
C LYS A 54 -17.20 -7.19 -12.63
N ASP A 55 -16.15 -7.19 -13.44
CA ASP A 55 -15.00 -8.09 -13.32
C ASP A 55 -14.07 -7.68 -12.15
N VAL A 56 -14.19 -6.45 -11.65
CA VAL A 56 -13.43 -5.96 -10.49
C VAL A 56 -13.72 -6.81 -9.25
N GLY A 57 -14.97 -7.26 -9.08
CA GLY A 57 -15.37 -8.10 -7.96
C GLY A 57 -14.62 -9.44 -7.95
N ASP A 58 -14.50 -10.08 -9.12
CA ASP A 58 -13.80 -11.36 -9.27
C ASP A 58 -12.31 -11.20 -8.99
N VAL A 59 -11.69 -10.11 -9.47
CA VAL A 59 -10.28 -9.80 -9.15
C VAL A 59 -10.07 -9.64 -7.65
N LEU A 60 -10.97 -8.94 -6.94
CA LEU A 60 -10.87 -8.80 -5.49
C LEU A 60 -11.04 -10.14 -4.77
N ALA A 61 -11.90 -11.03 -5.26
CA ALA A 61 -12.06 -12.38 -4.71
C ALA A 61 -10.79 -13.23 -4.89
N VAL A 62 -10.15 -13.14 -6.06
CA VAL A 62 -8.87 -13.81 -6.35
C VAL A 62 -7.75 -13.28 -5.45
N LEU A 63 -7.61 -11.95 -5.34
CA LEU A 63 -6.63 -11.33 -4.45
C LEU A 63 -6.85 -11.73 -2.99
N LEU A 64 -8.10 -11.84 -2.55
CA LEU A 64 -8.44 -12.34 -1.21
C LEU A 64 -8.01 -13.81 -1.03
N ALA A 65 -8.25 -14.67 -2.01
CA ALA A 65 -7.85 -16.07 -1.96
C ALA A 65 -6.33 -16.23 -1.92
N ALA A 66 -5.60 -15.52 -2.80
CA ALA A 66 -4.14 -15.50 -2.83
C ALA A 66 -3.55 -14.98 -1.50
N THR A 67 -4.18 -13.96 -0.91
CA THR A 67 -3.78 -13.47 0.43
C THR A 67 -3.98 -14.55 1.49
N LYS A 68 -5.11 -15.25 1.50
CA LYS A 68 -5.38 -16.35 2.45
C LYS A 68 -4.44 -17.54 2.26
N ALA A 69 -3.98 -17.78 1.03
CA ALA A 69 -3.01 -18.81 0.69
C ALA A 69 -1.56 -18.42 1.05
N GLY A 70 -1.31 -17.16 1.42
CA GLY A 70 0.03 -16.65 1.75
C GLY A 70 0.89 -16.30 0.53
N GLU A 71 0.33 -16.30 -0.68
CA GLU A 71 1.08 -16.01 -1.91
C GLU A 71 1.61 -14.57 -1.95
N LEU A 72 0.91 -13.64 -1.27
CA LEU A 72 1.28 -12.24 -1.16
C LEU A 72 2.20 -11.95 0.03
N ASP A 73 2.46 -12.92 0.91
CA ASP A 73 3.21 -12.69 2.16
C ASP A 73 4.64 -12.22 1.89
N THR A 74 5.29 -12.79 0.87
CA THR A 74 6.63 -12.36 0.45
C THR A 74 6.61 -10.93 -0.09
N ALA A 75 5.59 -10.56 -0.86
CA ALA A 75 5.45 -9.21 -1.39
C ALA A 75 5.17 -8.20 -0.26
N ILE A 76 4.34 -8.58 0.73
CA ILE A 76 4.07 -7.78 1.92
C ILE A 76 5.33 -7.62 2.76
N ALA A 77 6.09 -8.69 3.01
CA ALA A 77 7.33 -8.65 3.78
C ALA A 77 8.35 -7.67 3.16
N ARG A 78 8.55 -7.76 1.83
CA ARG A 78 9.38 -6.80 1.08
C ARG A 78 8.85 -5.39 1.15
N ALA A 79 7.52 -5.21 1.10
CA ALA A 79 6.92 -3.89 1.22
C ALA A 79 7.08 -3.30 2.63
N VAL A 80 7.08 -4.13 3.67
CA VAL A 80 7.24 -3.71 5.07
C VAL A 80 8.71 -3.42 5.41
N GLU A 81 9.66 -4.07 4.74
CA GLU A 81 11.09 -3.75 4.86
C GLU A 81 11.30 -2.25 4.65
N ARG A 82 11.55 -1.54 5.76
CA ARG A 82 11.97 -0.16 5.72
C ARG A 82 13.38 -0.15 5.16
N LYS A 83 13.53 0.23 3.89
CA LYS A 83 14.82 0.72 3.40
C LYS A 83 15.18 1.94 4.26
N THR A 84 16.04 1.75 5.26
CA THR A 84 16.60 2.86 6.03
C THR A 84 17.23 3.79 5.02
N ARG A 85 16.69 5.01 4.92
CA ARG A 85 17.29 6.05 4.09
C ARG A 85 18.57 6.50 4.79
N THR A 86 19.61 5.68 4.72
CA THR A 86 20.97 6.11 5.10
C THR A 86 21.32 7.18 4.08
N LYS A 87 21.33 8.44 4.53
CA LYS A 87 21.70 9.59 3.70
C LYS A 87 23.14 9.36 3.23
N PRO A 88 23.42 9.18 1.93
CA PRO A 88 24.80 9.10 1.47
C PRO A 88 25.40 10.50 1.61
N GLY A 89 26.21 10.72 2.65
CA GLY A 89 26.83 12.02 2.90
C GLY A 89 27.23 12.31 4.35
N ALA A 90 26.86 11.48 5.33
CA ALA A 90 27.23 11.73 6.73
C ALA A 90 28.61 11.15 7.14
N ALA A 91 29.31 10.46 6.25
CA ALA A 91 30.61 9.83 6.54
C ALA A 91 31.73 10.51 5.72
N LYS A 92 32.14 11.72 6.12
CA LYS A 92 33.47 12.29 5.87
C LYS A 92 33.59 13.62 6.64
N ALA A 93 33.85 13.52 7.93
CA ALA A 93 34.32 14.63 8.75
C ALA A 93 35.24 14.07 9.84
N THR A 94 36.42 13.60 9.45
CA THR A 94 37.57 13.37 10.34
C THR A 94 38.81 13.16 9.47
N SER A 95 39.52 14.25 9.15
CA SER A 95 40.99 14.36 9.20
C SER A 95 41.42 15.66 8.51
N ASN A 96 41.67 16.72 9.27
CA ASN A 96 42.61 17.75 8.86
C ASN A 96 43.86 17.54 9.73
N GLY A 97 44.96 17.21 9.07
CA GLY A 97 46.33 17.42 9.56
C GLY A 97 46.91 18.64 8.86
#